data_AF-A0AAV6NAJ0-F1
#
_entry.id   AF-A0AAV6NAJ0-F1
#
_cell.length_a   1.000
_cell.length_b   1.000
_cell.length_c   1.000
_cell.angle_alpha   90.00
_cell.angle_beta   90.00
_cell.angle_gamma   90.00
#
_symmetry.space_group_name_H-M   'P 1'
#
loop_
_entity.id
_entity.type
_entity.pdbx_description
1 polymer ?
#
loop_
_entity_poly.entity_id
_entity_poly.type
_entity_poly.pdbx_seq_one_letter_code
_entity_poly.pdbx_strand_id
1 'polypeptide(L)'
;MEESPWPQKLQVLTHILLCPTTAPPLASQYFVATKIPCYLNWDYPPLLCPKPSIFPFLSLHLQWGFSLFLKRLSRFALPKTSWRSKCPFQHPPPLILAKGVDPAQWGDEQRRTYVRMRLRRKRLGSDVHPLIPIIIPNMLLFSLLLWNPLSSTD
;
A
#
# COMPACT_ATOMS: atom_id res chain seq x y z
N MET A 1 -4.59 1.36 -15.65
CA MET A 1 -5.40 1.27 -14.41
C MET A 1 -6.48 2.35 -14.33
N GLU A 2 -6.42 3.39 -15.18
CA GLU A 2 -7.29 4.57 -15.10
C GLU A 2 -8.77 4.29 -15.42
N GLU A 3 -9.10 3.33 -16.29
CA GLU A 3 -10.47 3.14 -16.80
C GLU A 3 -11.42 2.35 -15.89
N SER A 4 -10.95 1.67 -14.83
CA SER A 4 -11.86 0.90 -13.96
C SER A 4 -12.51 1.77 -12.87
N PRO A 5 -13.81 1.60 -12.60
CA PRO A 5 -14.51 2.33 -11.54
C PRO A 5 -13.96 1.96 -10.16
N TRP A 6 -13.96 2.93 -9.25
CA TRP A 6 -13.37 2.80 -7.91
C TRP A 6 -13.84 1.59 -7.09
N PRO A 7 -15.13 1.20 -7.09
CA PRO A 7 -15.59 0.02 -6.35
C PRO A 7 -14.94 -1.28 -6.80
N GLN A 8 -14.69 -1.44 -8.10
CA GLN A 8 -14.01 -2.62 -8.65
C GLN A 8 -12.53 -2.65 -8.22
N LYS A 9 -11.88 -1.49 -8.19
CA LYS A 9 -10.51 -1.34 -7.65
C LYS A 9 -10.43 -1.76 -6.19
N LEU A 10 -11.40 -1.35 -5.37
CA LEU A 10 -11.47 -1.74 -3.96
C LEU A 10 -11.68 -3.25 -3.80
N GLN A 11 -12.53 -3.88 -4.60
CA GLN A 11 -12.74 -5.33 -4.56
C GLN A 11 -11.47 -6.13 -4.91
N VAL A 12 -10.73 -5.68 -5.93
CA VAL A 12 -9.46 -6.33 -6.30
C VAL A 12 -8.40 -6.10 -5.24
N LEU A 13 -8.27 -4.87 -4.73
CA LEU A 13 -7.32 -4.56 -3.66
C LEU A 13 -7.61 -5.34 -2.39
N THR A 14 -8.87 -5.44 -1.98
CA THR A 14 -9.26 -6.24 -0.81
C THR A 14 -8.93 -7.71 -1.00
N HIS A 15 -9.22 -8.29 -2.18
CA HIS A 15 -8.81 -9.66 -2.50
C HIS A 15 -7.28 -9.84 -2.40
N ILE A 16 -6.49 -8.96 -3.02
CA ILE A 16 -5.01 -9.04 -3.01
C ILE A 16 -4.44 -8.88 -1.60
N LEU A 17 -5.03 -7.99 -0.80
CA LEU A 17 -4.57 -7.73 0.56
C LEU A 17 -4.94 -8.86 1.52
N LEU A 18 -6.12 -9.46 1.39
CA LEU A 18 -6.58 -10.55 2.26
C LEU A 18 -5.91 -11.88 1.93
N CYS A 19 -5.67 -12.13 0.65
CA CYS A 19 -5.05 -13.35 0.15
C CYS A 19 -3.73 -13.00 -0.56
N PRO A 20 -2.69 -12.57 0.18
CA PRO A 20 -1.40 -12.31 -0.44
C PRO A 20 -0.88 -13.65 -1.00
N THR A 21 -0.57 -13.72 -2.28
CA THR A 21 0.03 -14.92 -2.91
C THR A 21 1.04 -14.52 -3.98
N THR A 22 2.14 -15.27 -4.09
CA THR A 22 3.11 -15.15 -5.20
C THR A 22 2.72 -15.99 -6.42
N ALA A 23 1.83 -16.97 -6.22
CA ALA A 23 1.27 -17.83 -7.25
C ALA A 23 -0.26 -17.86 -7.09
N PRO A 24 -0.99 -16.89 -7.66
CA PRO A 24 -2.43 -16.81 -7.51
C PRO A 24 -3.13 -18.04 -8.12
N PRO A 25 -4.10 -18.69 -7.43
CA PRO A 25 -4.89 -19.77 -8.01
C PRO A 25 -5.76 -19.27 -9.18
N LEU A 26 -6.16 -20.15 -10.09
CA LEU A 26 -6.97 -19.79 -11.27
C LEU A 26 -8.20 -18.94 -10.94
N ALA A 27 -8.94 -19.29 -9.88
CA ALA A 27 -10.12 -18.53 -9.46
C ALA A 27 -9.80 -17.06 -9.15
N SER A 28 -8.68 -16.81 -8.47
CA SER A 28 -8.23 -15.43 -8.20
C SER A 28 -7.78 -14.69 -9.45
N GLN A 29 -7.14 -15.39 -10.39
CA GLN A 29 -6.72 -14.81 -11.66
C GLN A 29 -7.94 -14.35 -12.47
N TYR A 30 -8.97 -15.20 -12.58
CA TYR A 30 -10.23 -14.84 -13.22
C TYR A 30 -10.97 -13.73 -12.47
N PHE A 31 -11.02 -13.78 -11.15
CA PHE A 31 -11.65 -12.72 -10.36
C PHE A 31 -11.00 -11.35 -10.63
N VAL A 32 -9.67 -11.27 -10.63
CA VAL A 32 -8.97 -10.01 -10.91
C VAL A 32 -9.16 -9.60 -12.37
N ALA A 33 -9.06 -10.54 -13.33
CA ALA A 33 -9.25 -10.24 -14.74
C ALA A 33 -10.66 -9.77 -15.08
N THR A 34 -11.70 -10.27 -14.41
CA THR A 34 -13.09 -9.83 -14.64
C THR A 34 -13.36 -8.42 -14.10
N LYS A 35 -12.71 -8.03 -13.00
CA LYS A 35 -12.89 -6.70 -12.40
C LYS A 35 -11.97 -5.65 -13.01
N ILE A 36 -10.73 -6.02 -13.32
CA ILE A 36 -9.72 -5.13 -13.92
C ILE A 36 -9.00 -5.92 -15.02
N PRO A 37 -9.54 -5.93 -16.26
CA PRO A 37 -9.04 -6.80 -17.33
C PRO A 37 -7.60 -6.50 -17.72
N CYS A 38 -7.19 -5.24 -17.67
CA CYS A 38 -5.82 -4.79 -17.94
C CYS A 38 -5.10 -4.39 -16.65
N TYR A 39 -5.14 -5.26 -15.63
CA TYR A 39 -4.37 -5.07 -14.42
C TYR A 39 -2.89 -5.38 -14.69
N LEU A 40 -2.13 -4.33 -14.99
CA LEU A 40 -0.68 -4.40 -15.15
C LEU A 40 0.00 -4.50 -13.78
N ASN A 41 -0.19 -5.64 -13.13
CA ASN A 41 0.59 -6.04 -11.98
C ASN A 41 1.29 -7.36 -12.31
N TRP A 42 2.54 -7.46 -11.91
CA TRP A 42 3.43 -8.55 -12.29
C TRP A 42 2.89 -9.93 -11.87
N ASP A 43 2.13 -10.00 -10.78
CA ASP A 43 1.76 -11.28 -10.18
C ASP A 43 0.44 -11.85 -10.77
N TYR A 44 -0.35 -11.05 -11.50
CA TYR A 44 -1.62 -11.49 -12.10
C TYR A 44 -1.58 -11.35 -13.63
N PRO A 45 -1.92 -12.41 -14.40
CA PRO A 45 -1.91 -12.34 -15.85
C PRO A 45 -3.06 -11.50 -16.42
N PRO A 46 -2.82 -10.71 -17.47
CA PRO A 46 -3.84 -9.91 -18.15
C PRO A 46 -4.67 -10.77 -19.14
N LEU A 47 -5.44 -11.73 -18.62
CA LEU A 47 -6.17 -12.75 -19.40
C LEU A 47 -7.29 -12.18 -20.29
N LEU A 48 -8.04 -11.20 -19.78
CA LEU A 48 -9.23 -10.64 -20.43
C LEU A 48 -9.01 -9.21 -20.93
N CYS A 49 -7.76 -8.77 -21.06
CA CYS A 49 -7.44 -7.41 -21.47
C CYS A 49 -7.80 -7.19 -22.96
N PRO A 50 -8.74 -6.28 -23.28
CA PRO A 50 -9.09 -5.99 -24.68
C PRO A 50 -8.07 -5.08 -25.36
N LYS A 51 -7.09 -4.53 -24.62
CA LYS A 51 -6.14 -3.57 -25.17
C LYS A 51 -5.11 -4.27 -26.05
N PRO A 52 -4.83 -3.72 -27.24
CA PRO A 52 -3.69 -4.17 -28.02
C PRO A 52 -2.39 -3.90 -27.24
N SER A 53 -1.39 -4.74 -27.48
CA SER A 53 -0.05 -4.56 -26.91
C SER A 53 0.53 -3.20 -27.30
N ILE A 54 1.31 -2.60 -26.42
CA ILE A 54 2.05 -1.35 -26.70
C ILE A 54 3.05 -1.58 -27.85
N PHE A 55 3.56 -2.81 -27.95
CA PHE A 55 4.44 -3.26 -29.03
C PHE A 55 3.65 -4.10 -30.04
N PRO A 56 3.52 -3.67 -31.30
CA PRO A 56 2.73 -4.38 -32.32
C PRO A 56 3.28 -5.77 -32.67
N PHE A 57 4.54 -6.06 -32.30
CA PHE A 57 5.22 -7.31 -32.58
C PHE A 57 5.20 -8.32 -31.42
N LEU A 58 4.75 -7.94 -30.22
CA LEU A 58 4.77 -8.81 -29.04
C LEU A 58 3.36 -8.99 -28.50
N SER A 59 2.92 -10.25 -28.31
CA SER A 59 1.67 -10.51 -27.62
C SER A 59 1.71 -9.95 -26.20
N LEU A 60 0.58 -9.42 -25.72
CA LEU A 60 0.48 -8.82 -24.38
C LEU A 60 0.89 -9.83 -23.28
N HIS A 61 0.58 -11.12 -23.50
CA HIS A 61 0.99 -12.23 -22.65
C HIS A 61 2.51 -12.46 -22.63
N LEU A 62 3.19 -12.36 -23.78
CA LEU A 62 4.65 -12.43 -23.85
C LEU A 62 5.30 -11.24 -23.15
N GLN A 63 4.77 -10.03 -23.35
CA GLN A 63 5.28 -8.84 -22.68
C GLN A 63 5.16 -8.97 -21.16
N TRP A 64 4.02 -9.47 -20.68
CA TRP A 64 3.82 -9.76 -19.26
C TRP A 64 4.77 -10.86 -18.76
N GLY A 65 4.92 -11.96 -19.48
CA GLY A 65 5.84 -13.05 -19.13
C GLY A 65 7.31 -12.59 -19.06
N PHE A 66 7.74 -11.79 -20.03
CA PHE A 66 9.08 -11.20 -20.06
C PHE A 66 9.29 -10.22 -18.89
N SER A 67 8.27 -9.43 -18.57
CA SER A 67 8.29 -8.56 -17.39
C SER A 67 8.50 -9.39 -16.11
N LEU A 68 7.76 -10.48 -15.93
CA LEU A 68 7.92 -11.38 -14.80
C LEU A 68 9.32 -11.97 -14.72
N PHE A 69 9.88 -12.36 -15.85
CA PHE A 69 11.24 -12.86 -15.94
C PHE A 69 12.27 -11.81 -15.50
N LEU A 70 12.20 -10.59 -16.03
CA LEU A 70 13.07 -9.49 -15.62
C LEU A 70 12.94 -9.16 -14.12
N LYS A 71 11.73 -9.19 -13.57
CA LYS A 71 11.47 -8.98 -12.13
C LYS A 71 12.08 -10.08 -11.25
N ARG A 72 12.17 -11.31 -11.75
CA ARG A 72 12.82 -12.43 -11.06
C ARG A 72 14.34 -12.32 -11.15
N LEU A 73 14.86 -11.97 -12.33
CA LEU A 73 16.28 -11.74 -12.55
C LEU A 73 16.83 -10.58 -11.71
N SER A 74 16.13 -9.44 -11.68
CA SER A 74 16.57 -8.26 -10.92
C SER A 74 16.68 -8.50 -9.42
N ARG A 75 16.00 -9.54 -8.91
CA ARG A 75 16.02 -9.94 -7.51
C ARG A 75 16.88 -11.17 -7.25
N PHE A 76 17.66 -11.64 -8.23
CA PHE A 76 18.45 -12.87 -8.11
C PHE A 76 17.62 -14.06 -7.60
N ALA A 77 16.37 -14.17 -8.06
CA ALA A 77 15.38 -15.14 -7.60
C ALA A 77 15.05 -15.11 -6.10
N LEU A 78 15.47 -14.07 -5.36
CA LEU A 78 15.13 -13.93 -3.95
C LEU A 78 13.63 -13.61 -3.78
N PRO A 79 12.97 -14.23 -2.79
CA PRO A 79 11.58 -13.96 -2.51
C PRO A 79 11.37 -12.51 -2.06
N LYS A 80 10.17 -11.97 -2.31
CA LYS A 80 9.79 -10.67 -1.78
C LYS A 80 9.61 -10.79 -0.26
N THR A 81 10.63 -10.43 0.49
CA THR A 81 10.57 -10.38 1.95
C THR A 81 9.96 -9.06 2.38
N SER A 82 9.25 -9.06 3.51
CA SER A 82 8.74 -7.83 4.10
C SER A 82 9.25 -7.68 5.54
N TRP A 83 9.64 -6.45 5.87
CA TRP A 83 9.96 -6.03 7.24
C TRP A 83 8.74 -5.55 8.02
N ARG A 84 7.52 -5.74 7.49
CA ARG A 84 6.31 -5.31 8.18
C ARG A 84 6.23 -6.01 9.53
N SER A 85 6.14 -5.21 10.60
CA SER A 85 5.84 -5.75 11.92
C SER A 85 4.50 -6.48 11.83
N LYS A 86 4.37 -7.57 12.59
CA LYS A 86 3.16 -8.40 12.55
C LYS A 86 1.99 -7.81 13.35
N CYS A 87 2.09 -6.51 13.68
CA CYS A 87 1.07 -5.68 14.28
C CYS A 87 0.59 -4.69 13.21
N PRO A 88 -0.71 -4.50 12.95
CA PRO A 88 -1.89 -4.92 13.74
C PRO A 88 -2.59 -6.18 13.20
N PHE A 89 -3.39 -6.83 14.05
CA PHE A 89 -4.22 -8.03 13.73
C PHE A 89 -5.13 -7.91 12.51
N GLN A 90 -5.41 -6.68 12.08
CA GLN A 90 -6.36 -6.38 11.01
C GLN A 90 -5.78 -6.67 9.63
N HIS A 91 -4.45 -6.75 9.50
CA HIS A 91 -3.80 -7.11 8.25
C HIS A 91 -3.23 -8.52 8.33
N PRO A 92 -3.36 -9.33 7.25
CA PRO A 92 -2.73 -10.62 7.23
C PRO A 92 -1.20 -10.46 7.33
N PRO A 93 -0.52 -11.39 8.00
CA PRO A 93 0.92 -11.36 8.10
C PRO A 93 1.55 -11.46 6.71
N PRO A 94 2.75 -10.90 6.51
CA PRO A 94 3.44 -11.04 5.24
C PRO A 94 3.76 -12.50 4.95
N LEU A 95 3.65 -12.90 3.68
CA LEU A 95 3.89 -14.27 3.22
C LEU A 95 5.29 -14.78 3.54
N ILE A 96 6.28 -13.90 3.37
CA ILE A 96 7.69 -14.24 3.53
C ILE A 96 8.31 -13.16 4.41
N LEU A 97 8.79 -13.59 5.57
CA LEU A 97 9.48 -12.72 6.50
C LEU A 97 10.90 -12.46 6.03
N ALA A 98 11.39 -11.24 6.29
CA ALA A 98 12.80 -10.96 6.11
C ALA A 98 13.64 -11.78 7.09
N LYS A 99 14.86 -12.15 6.67
CA LYS A 99 15.81 -12.87 7.51
C LYS A 99 16.09 -12.03 8.77
N GLY A 100 15.88 -12.59 9.95
CA GLY A 100 16.00 -11.90 11.24
C GLY A 100 14.70 -11.31 11.79
N VAL A 101 13.56 -11.46 11.08
CA VAL A 101 12.24 -11.14 11.62
C VAL A 101 11.56 -12.42 12.08
N ASP A 102 11.45 -12.59 13.40
CA ASP A 102 10.82 -13.76 13.99
C ASP A 102 9.33 -13.86 13.66
N PRO A 103 8.80 -15.09 13.57
CA PRO A 103 7.39 -15.25 13.40
C PRO A 103 6.63 -14.78 14.65
N ALA A 104 5.66 -13.88 14.49
CA ALA A 104 4.58 -13.60 15.45
C ALA A 104 4.05 -14.91 16.01
N GLN A 105 4.42 -15.16 17.25
CA GLN A 105 3.73 -16.07 18.13
C GLN A 105 2.87 -15.16 19.00
N TRP A 106 1.62 -14.92 18.58
CA TRP A 106 0.66 -14.16 19.39
C TRP A 106 -0.30 -15.15 20.00
N GLY A 107 0.00 -15.57 21.23
CA GLY A 107 -0.91 -16.37 22.04
C GLY A 107 -2.15 -15.57 22.44
N ASP A 108 -3.20 -16.27 22.88
CA ASP A 108 -4.47 -15.64 23.26
C ASP A 108 -4.31 -14.59 24.38
N GLU A 109 -3.36 -14.82 25.28
CA GLU A 109 -3.03 -13.87 26.35
C GLU A 109 -2.42 -12.57 25.82
N GLN A 110 -1.45 -12.66 24.92
CA GLN A 110 -0.79 -11.51 24.30
C GLN A 110 -1.76 -10.68 23.44
N ARG A 111 -2.75 -11.35 22.82
CA ARG A 111 -3.84 -10.67 22.11
C ARG A 111 -4.72 -9.87 23.07
N ARG A 112 -5.15 -10.48 24.17
CA ARG A 112 -5.96 -9.83 25.21
C ARG A 112 -5.22 -8.66 25.85
N THR A 113 -3.92 -8.79 26.13
CA THR A 113 -3.12 -7.70 26.69
C THR A 113 -2.96 -6.54 25.72
N TYR A 114 -2.73 -6.79 24.43
CA TYR A 114 -2.68 -5.72 23.42
C TYR A 114 -4.01 -4.95 23.31
N VAL A 115 -5.15 -5.66 23.28
CA VAL A 115 -6.47 -5.01 23.22
C VAL A 115 -6.69 -4.15 24.47
N ARG A 116 -6.36 -4.67 25.66
CA ARG A 116 -6.42 -3.90 26.91
C ARG A 116 -5.52 -2.67 26.87
N MET A 117 -4.28 -2.81 26.38
CA MET A 117 -3.37 -1.67 26.21
C MET A 117 -3.94 -0.63 25.24
N ARG A 118 -4.52 -1.06 24.12
CA ARG A 118 -5.12 -0.16 23.12
C ARG A 118 -6.32 0.60 23.69
N LEU A 119 -7.19 -0.06 24.46
CA LEU A 119 -8.32 0.56 25.14
C LEU A 119 -7.88 1.51 26.27
N ARG A 120 -6.74 1.23 26.91
CA ARG A 120 -6.14 2.08 27.95
C ARG A 120 -5.35 3.26 27.40
N ARG A 121 -4.97 3.26 26.11
CA ARG A 121 -4.34 4.43 25.51
C ARG A 121 -5.32 5.59 25.60
N LYS A 122 -4.85 6.74 26.11
CA LYS A 122 -5.61 7.99 26.10
C LYS A 122 -6.16 8.20 24.68
N ARG A 123 -7.38 8.72 24.56
CA ARG A 123 -7.93 9.15 23.26
C ARG A 123 -6.85 9.96 22.54
N LEU A 124 -6.73 9.79 21.22
CA LEU A 124 -5.96 10.67 20.34
C LEU A 124 -6.59 12.07 20.41
N GLY A 125 -6.40 12.74 21.53
CA GLY A 125 -6.68 14.13 21.78
C GLY A 125 -5.32 14.76 22.00
N SER A 126 -5.09 15.84 21.27
CA SER A 126 -3.96 16.69 21.57
C SER A 126 -4.17 17.27 22.96
N ASP A 127 -3.20 17.14 23.87
CA ASP A 127 -3.19 17.90 25.13
C ASP A 127 -2.94 19.42 24.88
N VAL A 128 -2.75 19.80 23.61
CA VAL A 128 -2.60 21.18 23.17
C VAL A 128 -3.96 21.87 23.18
N HIS A 129 -4.02 23.04 23.84
CA HIS A 129 -5.21 23.89 23.90
C HIS A 129 -5.76 24.15 22.47
N PRO A 130 -7.08 23.99 22.23
CA PRO A 130 -7.67 24.02 20.88
C PRO A 130 -7.45 25.33 20.12
N LEU A 131 -7.11 26.42 20.81
CA LEU A 131 -6.79 27.71 20.19
C LEU A 131 -5.38 27.79 19.60
N ILE A 132 -4.44 26.97 20.06
CA ILE A 132 -3.04 26.99 19.61
C ILE A 132 -2.89 26.73 18.10
N PRO A 133 -3.54 25.71 17.49
CA PRO A 133 -3.45 25.51 16.04
C PRO A 133 -4.11 26.62 15.22
N ILE A 134 -4.90 27.50 15.83
CA ILE A 134 -5.52 28.65 15.16
C ILE A 134 -4.67 29.92 15.34
N ILE A 135 -4.21 30.18 16.57
CA ILE A 135 -3.47 31.38 16.91
C ILE A 135 -2.06 31.37 16.28
N ILE A 136 -1.33 30.26 16.35
CA ILE A 136 0.07 30.22 15.87
C ILE A 136 0.17 30.57 14.37
N PRO A 137 -0.61 29.97 13.46
CA PRO A 137 -0.54 30.33 12.05
C PRO A 137 -0.95 31.78 11.78
N ASN A 138 -1.98 32.27 12.48
CA ASN A 138 -2.47 33.64 12.30
C ASN A 138 -1.46 34.69 12.79
N MET A 139 -0.78 34.44 13.91
CA MET A 139 0.28 35.31 14.41
C MET A 139 1.50 35.30 13.47
N LEU A 140 1.83 34.15 12.88
CA LEU A 140 2.90 34.04 11.89
C LEU A 140 2.55 34.81 10.61
N LEU A 141 1.32 34.67 10.09
CA LEU A 141 0.83 35.47 8.97
C LEU A 141 0.82 36.98 9.28
N PHE A 142 0.40 37.36 10.48
CA PHE A 142 0.43 38.75 10.93
C PHE A 142 1.86 39.30 10.99
N SER A 143 2.82 38.51 11.48
CA SER A 143 4.23 38.91 11.50
C SER A 143 4.80 39.11 10.09
N LEU A 144 4.38 38.29 9.12
CA LEU A 144 4.76 38.46 7.70
C LEU A 144 4.15 39.70 7.07
N LEU A 145 2.95 40.12 7.49
CA LEU A 145 2.35 41.38 7.04
C LEU A 145 3.06 42.61 7.60
N LEU A 146 3.59 42.51 8.82
CA LEU A 146 4.39 43.57 9.45
C LEU A 146 5.86 43.57 8.98
N TRP A 147 6.31 42.47 8.38
CA TRP A 147 7.62 42.37 7.77
C TRP A 147 7.61 43.12 6.43
N ASN A 148 8.22 44.30 6.37
CA ASN A 148 8.49 44.99 5.10
C ASN A 148 9.73 44.36 4.45
N PRO A 149 9.61 43.55 3.38
CA PRO A 149 10.78 42.96 2.71
C PRO A 149 11.60 43.98 1.91
N LEU A 150 11.17 45.25 1.86
CA LEU A 150 11.78 46.35 1.11
C LEU A 150 12.56 47.33 2.00
N SER A 151 13.08 46.89 3.16
CA SER A 151 14.08 47.69 3.88
C SER A 151 15.46 47.55 3.22
N SER A 152 15.56 47.95 1.96
CA SER A 152 16.83 48.20 1.28
C SER A 152 16.89 49.68 0.92
N THR A 153 17.66 50.40 1.73
CA THR A 153 18.60 51.46 1.32
C THR A 153 18.06 52.56 0.39
N ASP A 154 17.72 53.69 1.00
CA ASP A 154 18.30 54.98 0.60
C ASP A 154 19.24 55.45 1.73
#